data_AF-A0A402BLD1-F1
#
_entry.id   AF-A0A402BLD1-F1
#
_cell.length_a   1.000
_cell.length_b   1.000
_cell.length_c   1.000
_cell.angle_alpha   90.00
_cell.angle_beta   90.00
_cell.angle_gamma   90.00
#
_symmetry.space_group_name_H-M   'P 1'
#
loop_
_entity.id
_entity.type
_entity.pdbx_description
1 polymer ?
#
loop_
_entity_poly.entity_id
_entity_poly.type
_entity_poly.pdbx_seq_one_letter_code
_entity_poly.pdbx_strand_id
1 'polypeptide(L)'
;MSLYAWLLSDKTQDTIAPIPLGKLQVVGGKAQLSYQHPQHADLLVNYSRFLITEQPSSVTPSSPPLDEKTWRYQGSFPDAPAPGDEQGYSLLSHVRHLLAKDPTLTRLGLSGGLDVWLYRNTSKIFEWSNAARDDWAGDNTDLLRRQVDRVVQYLDGQVYAWRDLPANTPWLVDPKAGRPGLIDFATGPQQGPGSYLSHVRLHLTGMVNAPGHTDAQKQLASKIDTALTQVETVLKQVRKDAIQLAKMSDTQFKSQEALTLLNDMQVNASKAYIGQNGGTTGSVLGVVWIHDTIQQLAQMTITIATPGDAGKP
;
A
#
# COMPACT_ATOMS: atom_id res chain seq x y z
N MET A 1 20.24 29.80 21.43
CA MET A 1 20.17 28.39 20.99
C MET A 1 18.92 28.19 20.17
N SER A 2 18.88 27.15 19.33
CA SER A 2 17.73 26.76 18.52
C SER A 2 17.69 25.24 18.36
N LEU A 3 16.49 24.69 18.24
CA LEU A 3 16.29 23.27 17.98
C LEU A 3 16.26 23.00 16.47
N TYR A 4 16.99 21.98 16.04
CA TYR A 4 17.04 21.54 14.65
C TYR A 4 16.66 20.07 14.55
N ALA A 5 15.80 19.75 13.58
CA ALA A 5 15.35 18.40 13.30
C ALA A 5 16.13 17.78 12.14
N TRP A 6 16.44 16.50 12.29
CA TRP A 6 17.22 15.70 11.36
C TRP A 6 16.53 14.38 11.12
N LEU A 7 16.58 13.93 9.87
CA LEU A 7 16.26 12.56 9.51
C LEU A 7 17.57 11.79 9.30
N LEU A 8 17.72 10.66 9.98
CA LEU A 8 18.92 9.85 9.95
C LEU A 8 18.64 8.53 9.23
N SER A 9 19.66 8.03 8.54
CA SER A 9 19.64 6.75 7.82
C SER A 9 19.42 5.59 8.79
N ASP A 10 19.23 4.38 8.26
CA ASP A 10 19.26 3.16 9.06
C ASP A 10 20.55 3.02 9.87
N LYS A 11 20.48 2.33 11.01
CA LYS A 11 21.67 2.05 11.86
C LYS A 11 22.78 1.32 11.10
N THR A 12 22.42 0.56 10.07
CA THR A 12 23.34 -0.22 9.24
C THR A 12 23.90 0.55 8.04
N GLN A 13 23.50 1.82 7.86
CA GLN A 13 23.88 2.65 6.71
C GLN A 13 24.53 3.96 7.16
N ASP A 14 25.76 3.86 7.66
CA ASP A 14 26.63 4.95 8.11
C ASP A 14 27.05 5.92 6.98
N THR A 15 27.13 5.42 5.75
CA THR A 15 27.53 6.20 4.57
C THR A 15 26.45 7.16 4.04
N ILE A 16 25.19 7.01 4.46
CA ILE A 16 24.09 7.87 4.01
C ILE A 16 24.01 9.11 4.90
N ALA A 17 24.17 10.28 4.28
CA ALA A 17 24.16 11.54 4.99
C ALA A 17 22.79 11.82 5.65
N PRO A 18 22.78 12.34 6.89
CA PRO A 18 21.61 12.92 7.53
C PRO A 18 20.94 14.00 6.65
N ILE A 19 19.61 14.04 6.67
CA ILE A 19 18.85 15.10 6.01
C ILE A 19 18.48 16.17 7.04
N PRO A 20 18.87 17.45 6.83
CA PRO A 20 18.35 18.55 7.62
C PRO A 20 16.88 18.76 7.29
N LEU A 21 15.99 18.58 8.27
CA LEU A 21 14.57 18.82 8.09
C LEU A 21 14.22 20.30 8.31
N GLY A 22 14.94 20.96 9.21
CA GLY A 22 14.81 22.39 9.46
C GLY A 22 14.88 22.78 10.93
N LYS A 23 14.80 24.10 11.17
CA LYS A 23 14.72 24.68 12.51
C LYS A 23 13.29 24.53 13.05
N LEU A 24 13.16 24.04 14.28
CA LEU A 24 11.87 23.93 14.96
C LEU A 24 11.48 25.26 15.59
N GLN A 25 10.25 25.70 15.32
CA GLN A 25 9.62 26.83 16.00
C GLN A 25 8.76 26.27 17.12
N VAL A 26 9.13 26.56 18.37
CA VAL A 26 8.43 26.08 19.55
C VAL A 26 7.44 27.15 20.02
N VAL A 27 6.15 26.83 19.99
CA VAL A 27 5.07 27.70 20.47
C VAL A 27 4.26 26.94 21.51
N GLY A 28 4.20 27.45 22.74
CA GLY A 28 3.44 26.81 23.82
C GLY A 28 3.90 25.38 24.14
N GLY A 29 5.20 25.11 24.03
CA GLY A 29 5.78 23.77 24.29
C GLY A 29 5.56 22.74 23.19
N LYS A 30 4.99 23.13 22.04
CA LYS A 30 4.80 22.27 20.87
C LYS A 30 5.58 22.82 19.69
N ALA A 31 6.03 21.92 18.82
CA ALA A 31 6.63 22.27 17.54
C ALA A 31 6.03 21.38 16.45
N GLN A 32 5.86 21.96 15.25
CA GLN A 32 5.46 21.24 14.05
C GLN A 32 6.38 21.65 12.91
N LEU A 33 6.75 20.68 12.09
CA LEU A 33 7.55 20.87 10.90
C LEU A 33 7.03 19.94 9.82
N SER A 34 6.90 20.45 8.61
CA SER A 34 6.62 19.65 7.42
C SER A 34 7.85 19.70 6.53
N TYR A 35 8.24 18.53 6.02
CA TYR A 35 9.38 18.40 5.13
C TYR A 35 8.94 17.67 3.86
N GLN A 36 9.39 18.17 2.72
CA GLN A 36 9.20 17.55 1.42
C GLN A 36 10.57 17.44 0.75
N HIS A 37 10.95 16.22 0.36
CA HIS A 37 12.21 16.02 -0.32
C HIS A 37 12.17 16.70 -1.71
N PRO A 38 13.17 17.48 -2.12
CA PRO A 38 13.12 18.24 -3.37
C PRO A 38 12.94 17.39 -4.64
N GLN A 39 13.42 16.14 -4.61
CA GLN A 39 13.26 15.18 -5.70
C GLN A 39 12.05 14.24 -5.51
N HIS A 40 11.18 14.50 -4.54
CA HIS A 40 10.02 13.65 -4.20
C HIS A 40 10.41 12.17 -3.96
N ALA A 41 11.61 11.95 -3.42
CA ALA A 41 12.09 10.61 -3.11
C ALA A 41 11.34 10.05 -1.88
N ASP A 42 11.06 8.75 -1.91
CA ASP A 42 10.55 8.05 -0.74
C ASP A 42 11.69 7.83 0.26
N LEU A 43 11.68 8.61 1.33
CA LEU A 43 12.72 8.59 2.35
C LEU A 43 12.66 7.33 3.22
N LEU A 44 11.49 6.71 3.36
CA LEU A 44 11.33 5.54 4.20
C LEU A 44 12.19 4.37 3.71
N VAL A 45 12.59 4.37 2.43
CA VAL A 45 13.48 3.35 1.84
C VAL A 45 14.80 3.22 2.60
N ASN A 46 15.41 4.34 3.02
CA ASN A 46 16.76 4.35 3.63
C ASN A 46 16.84 5.07 4.99
N TYR A 47 15.80 5.80 5.35
CA TYR A 47 15.75 6.59 6.59
C TYR A 47 14.70 6.03 7.54
N SER A 48 15.10 5.80 8.79
CA SER A 48 14.24 5.20 9.81
C SER A 48 14.39 5.82 11.20
N ARG A 49 15.24 6.84 11.32
CA ARG A 49 15.60 7.48 12.58
C ARG A 49 15.40 8.99 12.51
N PHE A 50 15.04 9.58 13.63
CA PHE A 50 14.77 11.02 13.77
C PHE A 50 15.54 11.56 14.98
N LEU A 51 16.07 12.77 14.85
CA LEU A 51 16.88 13.42 15.89
C LEU A 51 16.56 14.91 15.98
N ILE A 52 16.40 15.41 17.21
CA ILE A 52 16.35 16.84 17.52
C ILE A 52 17.59 17.20 18.32
N THR A 53 18.34 18.19 17.84
CA THR A 53 19.51 18.72 18.53
C THR A 53 19.35 20.20 18.86
N GLU A 54 20.01 20.64 19.93
CA GLU A 54 20.10 22.04 20.32
C GLU A 54 21.45 22.62 19.92
N GLN A 55 21.44 23.67 19.09
CA GLN A 55 22.65 24.27 18.53
C GLN A 55 22.57 25.82 18.51
N PRO A 56 23.71 26.52 18.40
CA PRO A 56 23.72 27.97 18.20
C PRO A 56 22.87 28.40 16.99
N SER A 57 22.23 29.55 17.09
CA SER A 57 21.37 30.09 16.02
C SER A 57 22.10 31.03 15.05
N SER A 58 23.41 31.25 15.25
CA SER A 58 24.24 32.12 14.43
C SER A 58 24.56 31.55 13.06
N VAL A 59 24.52 30.22 12.92
CA VAL A 59 24.76 29.49 11.66
C VAL A 59 23.75 28.36 11.55
N THR A 60 23.16 28.17 10.37
CA THR A 60 22.32 27.00 10.08
C THR A 60 23.24 25.78 9.98
N PRO A 61 23.10 24.76 10.85
CA PRO A 61 23.97 23.60 10.81
C PRO A 61 23.78 22.78 9.53
N SER A 62 24.86 22.22 8.99
CA SER A 62 24.83 21.32 7.83
C SER A 62 24.81 19.83 8.20
N SER A 63 25.08 19.50 9.46
CA SER A 63 25.06 18.13 9.99
C SER A 63 24.64 18.12 11.46
N PRO A 64 24.09 17.01 11.97
CA PRO A 64 23.85 16.88 13.39
C PRO A 64 25.19 16.86 14.16
N PRO A 65 25.25 17.47 15.35
CA PRO A 65 26.42 17.44 16.21
C PRO A 65 26.70 16.02 16.70
N LEU A 66 27.99 15.66 16.80
CA LEU A 66 28.42 14.38 17.37
C LEU A 66 28.35 14.35 18.90
N ASP A 67 28.33 15.52 19.55
CA ASP A 67 28.17 15.61 21.00
C ASP A 67 26.72 15.31 21.41
N GLU A 68 26.49 14.08 21.89
CA GLU A 68 25.17 13.61 22.35
C GLU A 68 24.57 14.47 23.47
N LYS A 69 25.36 15.28 24.20
CA LYS A 69 24.82 16.23 25.21
C LYS A 69 23.93 17.31 24.60
N THR A 70 24.09 17.56 23.30
CA THR A 70 23.27 18.50 22.53
C THR A 70 22.00 17.85 21.97
N TRP A 71 21.87 16.52 22.09
CA TRP A 71 20.70 15.80 21.62
C TRP A 71 19.60 15.96 22.65
N ARG A 72 18.40 16.31 22.17
CA ARG A 72 17.24 16.60 23.03
C ARG A 72 16.19 15.53 22.91
N TYR A 73 15.92 15.11 21.68
CA TYR A 73 14.93 14.08 21.41
C TYR A 73 15.37 13.17 20.27
N GLN A 74 14.93 11.92 20.30
CA GLN A 74 15.19 10.95 19.27
C GLN A 74 13.98 10.05 19.02
N GLY A 75 13.91 9.43 17.85
CA GLY A 75 12.92 8.42 17.53
C GLY A 75 13.47 7.47 16.48
N SER A 76 12.96 6.24 16.45
CA SER A 76 13.32 5.27 15.43
C SER A 76 12.20 4.26 15.21
N PHE A 77 12.08 3.75 13.99
CA PHE A 77 11.33 2.52 13.80
C PHE A 77 12.04 1.33 14.46
N PRO A 78 11.32 0.46 15.18
CA PRO A 78 11.87 -0.82 15.62
C PRO A 78 12.38 -1.66 14.44
N ASP A 79 13.64 -2.05 14.53
CA ASP A 79 14.38 -2.80 13.52
C ASP A 79 14.73 -4.23 13.95
N ALA A 80 14.34 -4.64 15.16
CA ALA A 80 14.50 -6.00 15.66
C ALA A 80 13.55 -6.97 14.92
N PRO A 81 14.07 -8.07 14.35
CA PRO A 81 13.23 -9.10 13.75
C PRO A 81 12.26 -9.74 14.75
N ALA A 82 11.10 -10.18 14.27
CA ALA A 82 10.18 -10.96 15.10
C ALA A 82 10.80 -12.33 15.47
N PRO A 83 10.72 -12.77 16.74
CA PRO A 83 11.21 -14.10 17.12
C PRO A 83 10.53 -15.21 16.31
N GLY A 84 11.32 -16.07 15.68
CA GLY A 84 10.80 -17.19 14.88
C GLY A 84 10.38 -16.82 13.45
N ASP A 85 10.56 -15.59 13.02
CA ASP A 85 10.38 -15.21 11.61
C ASP A 85 11.57 -15.69 10.77
N GLU A 86 11.34 -16.68 9.91
CA GLU A 86 12.34 -17.25 9.00
C GLU A 86 12.87 -16.23 7.98
N GLN A 87 12.08 -15.20 7.65
CA GLN A 87 12.50 -14.13 6.74
C GLN A 87 13.23 -12.99 7.46
N GLY A 88 13.23 -12.99 8.80
CA GLY A 88 13.92 -12.00 9.62
C GLY A 88 13.35 -10.58 9.47
N TYR A 89 12.05 -10.44 9.21
CA TYR A 89 11.42 -9.14 9.08
C TYR A 89 11.17 -8.49 10.45
N SER A 90 11.46 -7.19 10.51
CA SER A 90 11.15 -6.32 11.64
C SER A 90 9.92 -5.48 11.35
N LEU A 91 9.48 -4.69 12.33
CA LEU A 91 8.42 -3.70 12.12
C LEU A 91 8.77 -2.78 10.94
N LEU A 92 10.01 -2.26 10.90
CA LEU A 92 10.50 -1.42 9.81
C LEU A 92 10.43 -2.14 8.46
N SER A 93 10.77 -3.43 8.39
CA SER A 93 10.66 -4.22 7.15
C SER A 93 9.21 -4.28 6.67
N HIS A 94 8.25 -4.60 7.54
CA HIS A 94 6.84 -4.66 7.16
C HIS A 94 6.29 -3.30 6.69
N VAL A 95 6.59 -2.22 7.41
CA VAL A 95 6.17 -0.86 7.02
C VAL A 95 6.77 -0.48 5.66
N ARG A 96 8.04 -0.81 5.41
CA ARG A 96 8.68 -0.59 4.10
C ARG A 96 8.04 -1.40 2.99
N HIS A 97 7.75 -2.67 3.20
CA HIS A 97 7.15 -3.50 2.16
C HIS A 97 5.74 -3.01 1.81
N LEU A 98 4.99 -2.50 2.80
CA LEU A 98 3.70 -1.89 2.56
C LEU A 98 3.82 -0.57 1.77
N LEU A 99 4.74 0.32 2.15
CA LEU A 99 4.69 1.72 1.70
C LEU A 99 5.77 2.11 0.69
N ALA A 100 6.99 1.59 0.84
CA ALA A 100 8.18 2.15 0.18
C ALA A 100 8.89 1.22 -0.81
N LYS A 101 9.14 -0.03 -0.41
CA LYS A 101 9.87 -1.00 -1.23
C LYS A 101 9.55 -2.42 -0.79
N ASP A 102 8.80 -3.13 -1.61
CA ASP A 102 8.58 -4.56 -1.44
C ASP A 102 9.58 -5.40 -2.25
N PRO A 103 10.26 -6.40 -1.66
CA PRO A 103 11.19 -7.27 -2.36
C PRO A 103 10.56 -8.10 -3.47
N THR A 104 9.31 -8.56 -3.30
CA THR A 104 8.61 -9.35 -4.31
C THR A 104 8.29 -8.49 -5.53
N LEU A 105 7.76 -7.28 -5.31
CA LEU A 105 7.52 -6.31 -6.37
C LEU A 105 8.81 -5.89 -7.08
N THR A 106 9.89 -5.66 -6.33
CA THR A 106 11.20 -5.33 -6.91
C THR A 106 11.68 -6.42 -7.87
N ARG A 107 11.53 -7.71 -7.50
CA ARG A 107 11.87 -8.84 -8.39
C ARG A 107 11.00 -8.91 -9.64
N LEU A 108 9.79 -8.36 -9.59
CA LEU A 108 8.90 -8.21 -10.76
C LEU A 108 9.24 -6.95 -11.59
N GLY A 109 10.21 -6.15 -11.16
CA GLY A 109 10.55 -4.87 -11.79
C GLY A 109 9.50 -3.78 -11.54
N LEU A 110 8.79 -3.88 -10.41
CA LEU A 110 7.83 -2.91 -9.90
C LEU A 110 8.46 -2.15 -8.72
N SER A 111 8.42 -0.82 -8.76
CA SER A 111 8.95 0.04 -7.69
C SER A 111 7.85 0.39 -6.66
N GLY A 112 8.25 0.74 -5.44
CA GLY A 112 7.32 1.17 -4.38
C GLY A 112 6.92 0.04 -3.44
N GLY A 113 6.06 0.36 -2.47
CA GLY A 113 5.40 -0.61 -1.61
C GLY A 113 4.15 -1.22 -2.22
N LEU A 114 3.60 -2.24 -1.56
CA LEU A 114 2.39 -2.95 -1.99
C LEU A 114 1.16 -2.06 -2.08
N ASP A 115 1.03 -1.08 -1.19
CA ASP A 115 -0.10 -0.16 -1.12
C ASP A 115 -0.35 0.57 -2.45
N VAL A 116 0.70 1.14 -3.05
CA VAL A 116 0.56 1.90 -4.31
C VAL A 116 0.07 1.01 -5.46
N TRP A 117 0.44 -0.26 -5.46
CA TRP A 117 0.01 -1.21 -6.50
C TRP A 117 -1.38 -1.74 -6.24
N LEU A 118 -1.76 -2.00 -4.99
CA LEU A 118 -3.14 -2.33 -4.65
C LEU A 118 -4.07 -1.19 -5.10
N TYR A 119 -3.71 0.06 -4.80
CA TYR A 119 -4.44 1.25 -5.23
C TYR A 119 -4.57 1.36 -6.75
N ARG A 120 -3.45 1.32 -7.48
CA ARG A 120 -3.43 1.44 -8.95
C ARG A 120 -4.15 0.30 -9.67
N ASN A 121 -3.97 -0.93 -9.20
CA ASN A 121 -4.57 -2.08 -9.86
C ASN A 121 -6.09 -2.10 -9.62
N THR A 122 -6.54 -1.74 -8.42
CA THR A 122 -7.98 -1.62 -8.12
C THR A 122 -8.61 -0.47 -8.93
N SER A 123 -7.90 0.65 -9.12
CA SER A 123 -8.39 1.75 -9.95
C SER A 123 -8.58 1.31 -11.42
N LYS A 124 -7.75 0.39 -11.93
CA LYS A 124 -7.89 -0.16 -13.28
C LYS A 124 -9.13 -1.04 -13.44
N ILE A 125 -9.43 -1.87 -12.44
CA ILE A 125 -10.70 -2.61 -12.39
C ILE A 125 -11.88 -1.66 -12.44
N PHE A 126 -11.86 -0.62 -11.60
CA PHE A 126 -12.90 0.41 -11.60
C PHE A 126 -13.03 1.09 -12.98
N GLU A 127 -11.94 1.54 -13.57
CA GLU A 127 -11.91 2.19 -14.89
C GLU A 127 -12.58 1.32 -15.97
N TRP A 128 -12.16 0.05 -16.10
CA TRP A 128 -12.69 -0.82 -17.14
C TRP A 128 -14.09 -1.33 -16.86
N SER A 129 -14.48 -1.51 -15.60
CA SER A 129 -15.87 -1.85 -15.27
C SER A 129 -16.83 -0.72 -15.65
N ASN A 130 -16.44 0.54 -15.45
CA ASN A 130 -17.25 1.68 -15.95
C ASN A 130 -17.26 1.72 -17.47
N ALA A 131 -16.10 1.62 -18.12
CA ALA A 131 -16.01 1.64 -19.58
C ALA A 131 -16.87 0.54 -20.23
N ALA A 132 -16.80 -0.70 -19.71
CA ALA A 132 -17.60 -1.82 -20.21
C ALA A 132 -19.10 -1.56 -20.09
N ARG A 133 -19.54 -0.96 -18.98
CA ARG A 133 -20.95 -0.62 -18.75
C ARG A 133 -21.41 0.49 -19.69
N ASP A 134 -20.61 1.54 -19.85
CA ASP A 134 -20.99 2.70 -20.67
C ASP A 134 -20.99 2.37 -22.17
N ASP A 135 -20.09 1.48 -22.61
CA ASP A 135 -20.00 1.01 -24.00
C ASP A 135 -21.14 0.04 -24.39
N TRP A 136 -21.94 -0.46 -23.44
CA TRP A 136 -22.97 -1.49 -23.69
C TRP A 136 -24.02 -1.08 -24.73
N ALA A 137 -24.40 0.21 -24.75
CA ALA A 137 -25.36 0.73 -25.71
C ALA A 137 -24.77 0.94 -27.13
N GLY A 138 -23.45 0.80 -27.28
CA GLY A 138 -22.75 0.91 -28.56
C GLY A 138 -22.73 -0.41 -29.35
N ASP A 139 -22.26 -0.33 -30.59
CA ASP A 139 -22.15 -1.51 -31.48
C ASP A 139 -20.79 -2.22 -31.44
N ASN A 140 -19.92 -1.88 -30.50
CA ASN A 140 -18.55 -2.41 -30.40
C ASN A 140 -18.42 -3.48 -29.29
N THR A 141 -19.02 -4.65 -29.52
CA THR A 141 -18.95 -5.80 -28.59
C THR A 141 -17.52 -6.27 -28.34
N ASP A 142 -16.61 -6.12 -29.32
CA ASP A 142 -15.19 -6.45 -29.16
C ASP A 142 -14.50 -5.58 -28.11
N LEU A 143 -14.79 -4.28 -28.09
CA LEU A 143 -14.24 -3.38 -27.08
C LEU A 143 -14.75 -3.77 -25.70
N LEU A 144 -16.06 -3.98 -25.56
CA LEU A 144 -16.69 -4.38 -24.31
C LEU A 144 -16.09 -5.69 -23.77
N ARG A 145 -15.94 -6.71 -24.63
CA ARG A 145 -15.29 -7.98 -24.28
C ARG A 145 -13.86 -7.77 -23.78
N ARG A 146 -13.07 -6.96 -24.48
CA ARG A 146 -11.69 -6.64 -24.04
C ARG A 146 -11.65 -5.96 -22.67
N GLN A 147 -12.62 -5.12 -22.32
CA GLN A 147 -12.67 -4.52 -20.98
C GLN A 147 -12.99 -5.55 -19.89
N VAL A 148 -13.95 -6.44 -20.15
CA VAL A 148 -14.29 -7.55 -19.25
C VAL A 148 -13.09 -8.51 -19.06
N ASP A 149 -12.40 -8.85 -20.14
CA ASP A 149 -11.22 -9.73 -20.09
C ASP A 149 -10.10 -9.10 -19.24
N ARG A 150 -9.86 -7.79 -19.37
CA ARG A 150 -8.88 -7.07 -18.54
C ARG A 150 -9.22 -7.11 -17.06
N VAL A 151 -10.51 -7.01 -16.72
CA VAL A 151 -10.99 -7.12 -15.33
C VAL A 151 -10.63 -8.49 -14.75
N VAL A 152 -10.96 -9.58 -15.46
CA VAL A 152 -10.60 -10.94 -15.01
C VAL A 152 -9.08 -11.11 -14.91
N GLN A 153 -8.32 -10.62 -15.89
CA GLN A 153 -6.86 -10.76 -15.92
C GLN A 153 -6.16 -10.09 -14.73
N TYR A 154 -6.58 -8.90 -14.30
CA TYR A 154 -6.02 -8.26 -13.11
C TYR A 154 -6.53 -8.85 -11.80
N LEU A 155 -7.78 -9.35 -11.76
CA LEU A 155 -8.32 -9.98 -10.55
C LEU A 155 -7.61 -11.29 -10.25
N ASP A 156 -7.41 -12.14 -11.27
CA ASP A 156 -6.91 -13.50 -11.10
C ASP A 156 -5.39 -13.60 -11.28
N GLY A 157 -4.82 -12.64 -11.98
CA GLY A 157 -3.41 -12.65 -12.35
C GLY A 157 -3.09 -13.66 -13.45
N GLN A 158 -1.85 -13.57 -13.93
CA GLN A 158 -1.39 -14.25 -15.14
C GLN A 158 -1.49 -15.78 -15.09
N VAL A 159 -1.36 -16.38 -13.91
CA VAL A 159 -1.38 -17.84 -13.73
C VAL A 159 -2.80 -18.41 -13.81
N TYR A 160 -3.79 -17.64 -13.33
CA TYR A 160 -5.12 -18.17 -13.07
C TYR A 160 -6.22 -17.66 -14.01
N ALA A 161 -6.05 -16.49 -14.62
CA ALA A 161 -7.06 -15.88 -15.49
C ALA A 161 -7.52 -16.82 -16.64
N TRP A 162 -6.59 -17.61 -17.20
CA TRP A 162 -6.87 -18.54 -18.31
C TRP A 162 -7.80 -19.70 -17.96
N ARG A 163 -8.06 -19.94 -16.67
CA ARG A 163 -8.96 -21.02 -16.23
C ARG A 163 -10.42 -20.71 -16.52
N ASP A 164 -10.77 -19.43 -16.49
CA ASP A 164 -12.16 -18.97 -16.62
C ASP A 164 -12.42 -18.13 -17.87
N LEU A 165 -11.36 -17.67 -18.54
CA LEU A 165 -11.47 -16.96 -19.82
C LEU A 165 -11.62 -17.93 -21.01
N PRO A 166 -12.29 -17.51 -22.09
CA PRO A 166 -12.33 -18.27 -23.34
C PRO A 166 -10.92 -18.60 -23.87
N ALA A 167 -10.83 -19.72 -24.60
CA ALA A 167 -9.59 -20.09 -25.26
C ALA A 167 -9.17 -19.00 -26.26
N ASN A 168 -7.85 -18.77 -26.36
CA ASN A 168 -7.23 -17.76 -27.23
C ASN A 168 -7.54 -16.30 -26.87
N THR A 169 -8.14 -16.01 -25.70
CA THR A 169 -8.18 -14.64 -25.19
C THR A 169 -6.74 -14.09 -25.11
N PRO A 170 -6.44 -12.91 -25.67
CA PRO A 170 -5.11 -12.31 -25.56
C PRO A 170 -4.87 -11.75 -24.16
N TRP A 171 -3.60 -11.65 -23.74
CA TRP A 171 -3.23 -10.92 -22.54
C TRP A 171 -3.24 -9.41 -22.83
N LEU A 172 -4.07 -8.66 -22.11
CA LEU A 172 -4.42 -7.27 -22.43
C LEU A 172 -4.02 -6.25 -21.35
N VAL A 173 -3.41 -6.74 -20.27
CA VAL A 173 -3.01 -5.94 -19.11
C VAL A 173 -1.49 -5.88 -18.96
N ASP A 174 -0.99 -5.03 -18.07
CA ASP A 174 0.46 -4.92 -17.84
C ASP A 174 1.03 -6.28 -17.37
N PRO A 175 2.06 -6.81 -18.05
CA PRO A 175 2.56 -8.16 -17.78
C PRO A 175 3.31 -8.30 -16.44
N LYS A 176 3.69 -7.19 -15.80
CA LYS A 176 4.31 -7.20 -14.48
C LYS A 176 3.28 -6.99 -13.38
N ALA A 177 2.45 -5.95 -13.50
CA ALA A 177 1.46 -5.58 -12.49
C ALA A 177 0.25 -6.53 -12.46
N GLY A 178 -0.10 -7.15 -13.60
CA GLY A 178 -1.10 -8.21 -13.66
C GLY A 178 -0.54 -9.61 -13.40
N ARG A 179 0.72 -9.75 -12.99
CA ARG A 179 1.29 -11.07 -12.71
C ARG A 179 0.73 -11.67 -11.42
N PRO A 180 0.74 -10.97 -10.27
CA PRO A 180 -0.10 -11.33 -9.14
C PRO A 180 -1.55 -10.91 -9.43
N GLY A 181 -2.51 -11.72 -9.00
CA GLY A 181 -3.91 -11.29 -8.97
C GLY A 181 -4.14 -10.25 -7.88
N LEU A 182 -5.19 -9.43 -8.01
CA LEU A 182 -5.69 -8.59 -6.91
C LEU A 182 -6.30 -9.44 -5.80
N ILE A 183 -6.95 -10.54 -6.15
CA ILE A 183 -7.56 -11.47 -5.21
C ILE A 183 -6.97 -12.87 -5.39
N ASP A 184 -7.01 -13.65 -4.31
CA ASP A 184 -6.59 -15.05 -4.34
C ASP A 184 -7.60 -15.88 -5.15
N PHE A 185 -7.11 -16.68 -6.11
CA PHE A 185 -7.97 -17.52 -6.94
C PHE A 185 -8.55 -18.71 -6.16
N ALA A 186 -7.76 -19.32 -5.28
CA ALA A 186 -8.16 -20.45 -4.45
C ALA A 186 -7.95 -20.15 -2.97
N THR A 187 -8.80 -20.71 -2.12
CA THR A 187 -8.62 -20.65 -0.67
C THR A 187 -7.54 -21.65 -0.24
N GLY A 188 -6.37 -21.17 0.20
CA GLY A 188 -5.36 -22.00 0.84
C GLY A 188 -3.91 -21.56 0.57
N PRO A 189 -2.94 -22.09 1.34
CA PRO A 189 -1.54 -21.66 1.33
C PRO A 189 -0.75 -22.13 0.08
N GLN A 190 -1.37 -22.90 -0.82
CA GLN A 190 -0.70 -23.55 -1.94
C GLN A 190 -0.77 -22.75 -3.25
N GLN A 191 -1.46 -21.62 -3.29
CA GLN A 191 -1.47 -20.79 -4.49
C GLN A 191 -0.16 -20.00 -4.63
N GLY A 192 0.37 -19.95 -5.85
CA GLY A 192 1.62 -19.27 -6.16
C GLY A 192 1.52 -18.63 -7.55
N PRO A 193 1.64 -17.30 -7.68
CA PRO A 193 1.87 -16.31 -6.61
C PRO A 193 0.60 -16.01 -5.79
N GLY A 194 0.77 -15.52 -4.54
CA GLY A 194 -0.32 -14.92 -3.77
C GLY A 194 -0.77 -13.58 -4.35
N SER A 195 -1.98 -13.16 -4.01
CA SER A 195 -2.55 -11.89 -4.47
C SER A 195 -1.99 -10.66 -3.76
N TYR A 196 -2.25 -9.47 -4.32
CA TYR A 196 -1.94 -8.19 -3.67
C TYR A 196 -2.62 -8.07 -2.30
N LEU A 197 -3.90 -8.45 -2.17
CA LEU A 197 -4.61 -8.37 -0.90
C LEU A 197 -4.01 -9.28 0.16
N SER A 198 -3.75 -10.56 -0.16
CA SER A 198 -3.14 -11.48 0.81
C SER A 198 -1.71 -11.06 1.18
N HIS A 199 -0.96 -10.49 0.24
CA HIS A 199 0.39 -9.99 0.52
C HIS A 199 0.39 -8.75 1.43
N VAL A 200 -0.55 -7.80 1.24
CA VAL A 200 -0.72 -6.68 2.17
C VAL A 200 -1.08 -7.19 3.57
N ARG A 201 -2.02 -8.14 3.68
CA ARG A 201 -2.40 -8.74 4.97
C ARG A 201 -1.25 -9.45 5.68
N LEU A 202 -0.39 -10.12 4.92
CA LEU A 202 0.82 -10.74 5.47
C LEU A 202 1.68 -9.70 6.19
N HIS A 203 1.91 -8.54 5.59
CA HIS A 203 2.71 -7.50 6.25
C HIS A 203 1.98 -6.78 7.38
N LEU A 204 0.67 -6.58 7.30
CA LEU A 204 -0.11 -6.05 8.43
C LEU A 204 -0.04 -6.99 9.64
N THR A 205 -0.19 -8.29 9.42
CA THR A 205 -0.12 -9.31 10.47
C THR A 205 1.29 -9.40 11.05
N GLY A 206 2.31 -9.45 10.18
CA GLY A 206 3.71 -9.47 10.61
C GLY A 206 4.09 -8.24 11.43
N MET A 207 3.63 -7.05 11.03
CA MET A 207 3.83 -5.81 11.78
C MET A 207 3.22 -5.86 13.19
N VAL A 208 2.01 -6.42 13.35
CA VAL A 208 1.35 -6.58 14.66
C VAL A 208 2.09 -7.59 15.54
N ASN A 209 2.77 -8.56 14.95
CA ASN A 209 3.55 -9.57 15.68
C ASN A 209 5.01 -9.15 15.91
N ALA A 210 5.48 -8.09 15.24
CA ALA A 210 6.83 -7.59 15.38
C ALA A 210 7.03 -6.84 16.71
N PRO A 211 8.21 -6.94 17.34
CA PRO A 211 8.55 -6.16 18.53
C PRO A 211 8.46 -4.64 18.29
N GLY A 212 7.99 -3.89 19.30
CA GLY A 212 8.05 -2.44 19.32
C GLY A 212 6.91 -1.70 18.59
N HIS A 213 5.90 -2.40 18.08
CA HIS A 213 4.68 -1.75 17.59
C HIS A 213 3.96 -0.99 18.71
N THR A 214 3.29 0.09 18.35
CA THR A 214 2.39 0.82 19.26
C THR A 214 0.97 0.24 19.22
N ASP A 215 0.19 0.47 20.29
CA ASP A 215 -1.24 0.11 20.31
C ASP A 215 -2.01 0.79 19.17
N ALA A 216 -1.64 2.03 18.82
CA ALA A 216 -2.24 2.75 17.70
C ALA A 216 -1.97 2.06 16.36
N GLN A 217 -0.72 1.63 16.09
CA GLN A 217 -0.39 0.87 14.88
C GLN A 217 -1.15 -0.45 14.83
N LYS A 218 -1.28 -1.17 15.95
CA LYS A 218 -2.05 -2.41 16.02
C LYS A 218 -3.53 -2.21 15.72
N GLN A 219 -4.16 -1.22 16.34
CA GLN A 219 -5.55 -0.88 16.08
C GLN A 219 -5.77 -0.45 14.62
N LEU A 220 -4.84 0.32 14.06
CA LEU A 220 -4.90 0.76 12.69
C LEU A 220 -4.77 -0.41 11.70
N ALA A 221 -3.82 -1.31 11.94
CA ALA A 221 -3.63 -2.52 11.13
C ALA A 221 -4.90 -3.39 11.09
N SER A 222 -5.53 -3.58 12.24
CA SER A 222 -6.78 -4.35 12.34
C SER A 222 -7.95 -3.69 11.60
N LYS A 223 -8.04 -2.35 11.65
CA LYS A 223 -9.04 -1.60 10.86
C LYS A 223 -8.80 -1.74 9.36
N ILE A 224 -7.54 -1.65 8.93
CA ILE A 224 -7.17 -1.82 7.52
C ILE A 224 -7.46 -3.24 7.06
N ASP A 225 -7.12 -4.26 7.85
CA ASP A 225 -7.41 -5.67 7.53
C ASP A 225 -8.91 -5.96 7.40
N THR A 226 -9.73 -5.34 8.26
CA THR A 226 -11.19 -5.39 8.15
C THR A 226 -11.67 -4.77 6.83
N ALA A 227 -11.12 -3.61 6.45
CA ALA A 227 -11.45 -2.96 5.18
C ALA A 227 -11.00 -3.81 3.97
N LEU A 228 -9.80 -4.42 4.01
CA LEU A 228 -9.32 -5.33 2.97
C LEU A 228 -10.26 -6.53 2.79
N THR A 229 -10.82 -7.05 3.89
CA THR A 229 -11.81 -8.13 3.85
C THR A 229 -13.09 -7.71 3.12
N GLN A 230 -13.58 -6.51 3.39
CA GLN A 230 -14.74 -5.97 2.67
C GLN A 230 -14.44 -5.76 1.18
N VAL A 231 -13.28 -5.18 0.86
CA VAL A 231 -12.81 -4.99 -0.53
C VAL A 231 -12.70 -6.32 -1.26
N GLU A 232 -12.14 -7.34 -0.62
CA GLU A 232 -12.03 -8.68 -1.22
C GLU A 232 -13.42 -9.27 -1.53
N THR A 233 -14.38 -9.13 -0.62
CA THR A 233 -15.75 -9.61 -0.84
C THR A 233 -16.37 -8.96 -2.07
N VAL A 234 -16.25 -7.63 -2.23
CA VAL A 234 -16.82 -6.96 -3.41
C VAL A 234 -16.04 -7.26 -4.69
N LEU A 235 -14.71 -7.38 -4.64
CA LEU A 235 -13.90 -7.79 -5.81
C LEU A 235 -14.20 -9.23 -6.26
N LYS A 236 -14.55 -10.13 -5.34
CA LYS A 236 -15.04 -11.47 -5.68
C LYS A 236 -16.38 -11.42 -6.42
N GLN A 237 -17.26 -10.47 -6.10
CA GLN A 237 -18.49 -10.26 -6.88
C GLN A 237 -18.17 -9.69 -8.27
N VAL A 238 -17.28 -8.69 -8.38
CA VAL A 238 -16.80 -8.18 -9.68
C VAL A 238 -16.26 -9.31 -10.55
N ARG A 239 -15.42 -10.19 -9.97
CA ARG A 239 -14.87 -11.36 -10.67
C ARG A 239 -15.98 -12.28 -11.19
N LYS A 240 -16.96 -12.60 -10.35
CA LYS A 240 -18.08 -13.48 -10.69
C LYS A 240 -18.84 -12.95 -11.90
N ASP A 241 -19.19 -11.66 -11.90
CA ASP A 241 -19.94 -11.02 -12.98
C ASP A 241 -19.09 -10.97 -14.25
N ALA A 242 -17.81 -10.58 -14.13
CA ALA A 242 -16.88 -10.53 -15.25
C ALA A 242 -16.69 -11.88 -15.93
N ILE A 243 -16.64 -12.98 -15.18
CA ILE A 243 -16.53 -14.34 -15.75
C ILE A 243 -17.81 -14.73 -16.50
N GLN A 244 -18.98 -14.38 -15.97
CA GLN A 244 -20.25 -14.65 -16.66
C GLN A 244 -20.30 -13.88 -17.97
N LEU A 245 -19.95 -12.60 -17.95
CA LEU A 245 -19.85 -11.74 -19.12
C LEU A 245 -18.83 -12.29 -20.14
N ALA A 246 -17.62 -12.67 -19.71
CA ALA A 246 -16.57 -13.17 -20.61
C ALA A 246 -17.02 -14.43 -21.40
N LYS A 247 -17.92 -15.23 -20.81
CA LYS A 247 -18.47 -16.45 -21.41
C LYS A 247 -19.69 -16.21 -22.31
N MET A 248 -20.22 -14.99 -22.37
CA MET A 248 -21.34 -14.65 -23.25
C MET A 248 -20.91 -14.53 -24.72
N SER A 249 -21.78 -14.95 -25.62
CA SER A 249 -21.71 -14.63 -27.06
C SER A 249 -22.01 -13.15 -27.32
N ASP A 250 -21.69 -12.64 -28.51
CA ASP A 250 -21.94 -11.24 -28.85
C ASP A 250 -23.43 -10.87 -28.84
N THR A 251 -24.31 -11.82 -29.23
CA THR A 251 -25.76 -11.64 -29.11
C THR A 251 -26.20 -11.53 -27.66
N GLN A 252 -25.64 -12.35 -26.77
CA GLN A 252 -25.92 -12.28 -25.33
C GLN A 252 -25.40 -10.98 -24.71
N PHE A 253 -24.27 -10.46 -25.19
CA PHE A 253 -23.75 -9.18 -24.72
C PHE A 253 -24.70 -8.01 -24.97
N LYS A 254 -25.54 -8.05 -26.01
CA LYS A 254 -26.56 -7.03 -26.28
C LYS A 254 -27.85 -7.22 -25.47
N SER A 255 -27.91 -8.24 -24.61
CA SER A 255 -29.10 -8.53 -23.82
C SER A 255 -29.20 -7.68 -22.55
N GLN A 256 -30.42 -7.59 -22.02
CA GLN A 256 -30.68 -6.95 -20.72
C GLN A 256 -29.99 -7.68 -19.55
N GLU A 257 -29.74 -8.99 -19.69
CA GLU A 257 -29.01 -9.78 -18.69
C GLU A 257 -27.54 -9.31 -18.61
N ALA A 258 -26.89 -9.12 -19.76
CA ALA A 258 -25.53 -8.56 -19.81
C ALA A 258 -25.47 -7.17 -19.19
N LEU A 259 -26.44 -6.28 -19.48
CA LEU A 259 -26.51 -4.96 -18.85
C LEU A 259 -26.65 -5.06 -17.32
N THR A 260 -27.42 -6.03 -16.82
CA THR A 260 -27.59 -6.24 -15.38
C THR A 260 -26.27 -6.63 -14.73
N LEU A 261 -25.51 -7.55 -15.33
CA LEU A 261 -24.18 -7.93 -14.85
C LEU A 261 -23.17 -6.78 -14.95
N LEU A 262 -23.19 -6.01 -16.03
CA LEU A 262 -22.31 -4.84 -16.20
C LEU A 262 -22.58 -3.78 -15.13
N ASN A 263 -23.84 -3.53 -14.80
CA ASN A 263 -24.21 -2.61 -13.72
C ASN A 263 -23.76 -3.14 -12.34
N ASP A 264 -23.94 -4.44 -12.04
CA ASP A 264 -23.48 -5.01 -10.76
C ASP A 264 -21.94 -4.98 -10.65
N MET A 265 -21.25 -5.36 -11.73
CA MET A 265 -19.80 -5.30 -11.83
C MET A 265 -19.29 -3.87 -11.60
N GLN A 266 -19.90 -2.86 -12.24
CA GLN A 266 -19.56 -1.46 -12.07
C GLN A 266 -19.79 -0.97 -10.63
N VAL A 267 -20.93 -1.30 -10.03
CA VAL A 267 -21.27 -0.91 -8.67
C VAL A 267 -20.29 -1.52 -7.67
N ASN A 268 -19.96 -2.81 -7.79
CA ASN A 268 -19.04 -3.47 -6.88
C ASN A 268 -17.58 -3.02 -7.09
N ALA A 269 -17.17 -2.73 -8.33
CA ALA A 269 -15.86 -2.14 -8.60
C ALA A 269 -15.75 -0.72 -8.00
N SER A 270 -16.83 0.06 -8.05
CA SER A 270 -16.93 1.36 -7.39
C SER A 270 -16.77 1.24 -5.87
N LYS A 271 -17.53 0.33 -5.23
CA LYS A 271 -17.38 0.04 -3.79
C LYS A 271 -15.97 -0.40 -3.43
N ALA A 272 -15.34 -1.25 -4.24
CA ALA A 272 -13.98 -1.72 -4.00
C ALA A 272 -12.97 -0.57 -4.01
N TYR A 273 -13.10 0.36 -4.98
CA TYR A 273 -12.14 1.43 -5.16
C TYR A 273 -12.41 2.64 -4.27
N ILE A 274 -13.56 3.31 -4.45
CA ILE A 274 -13.90 4.55 -3.73
C ILE A 274 -14.59 4.31 -2.39
N GLY A 275 -15.16 3.13 -2.17
CA GLY A 275 -15.96 2.81 -0.99
C GLY A 275 -17.44 3.14 -1.15
N GLN A 276 -18.20 2.94 -0.06
CA GLN A 276 -19.60 3.31 0.03
C GLN A 276 -19.89 3.90 1.41
N ASN A 277 -20.41 5.13 1.42
CA ASN A 277 -20.93 5.74 2.65
C ASN A 277 -22.33 5.19 2.94
N GLY A 278 -22.45 4.39 3.99
CA GLY A 278 -23.72 3.95 4.56
C GLY A 278 -23.90 4.49 5.98
N GLY A 279 -25.03 5.15 6.24
CA GLY A 279 -25.39 5.68 7.56
C GLY A 279 -25.71 4.62 8.62
N THR A 280 -25.52 3.33 8.34
CA THR A 280 -25.61 2.22 9.29
C THR A 280 -24.66 1.09 8.86
N THR A 281 -24.40 0.17 9.80
CA THR A 281 -23.57 -1.05 9.70
C THR A 281 -23.62 -1.69 8.31
N GLY A 282 -22.50 -1.67 7.57
CA GLY A 282 -22.41 -2.19 6.20
C GLY A 282 -21.63 -1.33 5.20
N SER A 283 -21.05 -0.20 5.62
CA SER A 283 -20.18 0.63 4.77
C SER A 283 -18.92 -0.14 4.35
N VAL A 284 -18.62 -0.11 3.04
CA VAL A 284 -17.34 -0.61 2.50
C VAL A 284 -16.36 0.54 2.50
N LEU A 285 -15.25 0.39 3.22
CA LEU A 285 -14.11 1.29 3.10
C LEU A 285 -13.28 0.83 1.90
N GLY A 286 -13.33 1.60 0.82
CA GLY A 286 -12.64 1.26 -0.43
C GLY A 286 -11.13 1.39 -0.33
N VAL A 287 -10.44 0.94 -1.37
CA VAL A 287 -8.97 0.99 -1.47
C VAL A 287 -8.43 2.42 -1.39
N VAL A 288 -9.18 3.45 -1.79
CA VAL A 288 -8.80 4.87 -1.56
C VAL A 288 -8.61 5.14 -0.07
N TRP A 289 -9.58 4.75 0.77
CA TRP A 289 -9.47 4.93 2.22
C TRP A 289 -8.32 4.12 2.80
N ILE A 290 -8.13 2.88 2.33
CA ILE A 290 -7.01 2.02 2.75
C ILE A 290 -5.68 2.70 2.42
N HIS A 291 -5.53 3.22 1.20
CA HIS A 291 -4.34 3.91 0.71
C HIS A 291 -3.98 5.12 1.58
N ASP A 292 -4.96 5.96 1.90
CA ASP A 292 -4.72 7.13 2.76
C ASP A 292 -4.41 6.73 4.21
N THR A 293 -5.03 5.65 4.68
CA THR A 293 -4.94 5.23 6.08
C THR A 293 -3.67 4.45 6.38
N ILE A 294 -3.22 3.59 5.47
CA ILE A 294 -2.04 2.73 5.69
C ILE A 294 -0.75 3.53 5.82
N GLN A 295 -0.67 4.73 5.24
CA GLN A 295 0.44 5.67 5.42
C GLN A 295 0.65 6.05 6.90
N GLN A 296 -0.41 6.05 7.70
CA GLN A 296 -0.33 6.37 9.14
C GLN A 296 0.36 5.27 9.96
N LEU A 297 0.66 4.11 9.37
CA LEU A 297 1.50 3.09 10.02
C LEU A 297 2.97 3.53 10.12
N ALA A 298 3.42 4.44 9.25
CA ALA A 298 4.77 5.01 9.27
C ALA A 298 4.90 6.13 10.32
N GLN A 299 4.54 5.82 11.57
CA GLN A 299 4.73 6.70 12.72
C GLN A 299 5.77 6.12 13.66
N MET A 300 6.60 6.98 14.23
CA MET A 300 7.53 6.64 15.30
C MET A 300 7.32 7.56 16.49
N THR A 301 7.45 7.01 17.69
CA THR A 301 7.41 7.79 18.92
C THR A 301 8.74 8.53 19.10
N ILE A 302 8.66 9.81 19.42
CA ILE A 302 9.81 10.64 19.76
C ILE A 302 9.93 10.70 21.29
N THR A 303 11.10 10.36 21.82
CA THR A 303 11.41 10.34 23.25
C THR A 303 12.59 11.26 23.56
N ILE A 304 12.84 11.53 24.84
CA ILE A 304 14.02 12.28 25.28
C ILE A 304 15.28 11.51 24.86
N ALA A 305 16.25 12.21 24.31
CA ALA A 305 17.53 11.60 23.95
C ALA A 305 18.33 11.26 25.21
N THR A 306 18.80 10.03 25.28
CA THR A 306 19.60 9.48 26.36
C THR A 306 21.02 9.20 25.84
N PRO A 307 22.09 9.64 26.54
CA PRO A 307 23.46 9.38 26.12
C PRO A 307 23.72 7.86 25.99
N GLY A 308 24.29 7.43 24.86
CA GLY A 308 24.61 6.03 24.56
C GLY A 308 23.56 5.25 23.75
N ASP A 309 22.36 5.78 23.53
CA ASP A 309 21.31 5.12 22.71
C ASP A 309 21.43 5.41 21.22
N ALA A 310 22.25 6.41 20.89
CA ALA A 310 22.71 6.67 19.55
C ALA A 310 23.60 5.52 19.10
N GLY A 311 23.04 4.53 18.41
CA GLY A 311 23.85 3.64 17.57
C GLY A 311 24.79 4.54 16.77
N LYS A 312 26.09 4.47 17.09
CA LYS A 312 27.14 5.36 16.59
C LYS A 312 26.98 5.53 15.08
N PRO A 313 27.23 6.75 14.55
CA PRO A 313 27.21 6.96 13.12
C PRO A 313 28.07 5.93 12.41
#